data_AF-A0AAJ6G600-F1
#
_entry.id   AF-A0AAJ6G600-F1
#
_cell.length_a   1.000
_cell.length_b   1.000
_cell.length_c   1.000
_cell.angle_alpha   90.00
_cell.angle_beta   90.00
_cell.angle_gamma   90.00
#
_symmetry.space_group_name_H-M   'P 1'
#
loop_
_entity.id
_entity.type
_entity.pdbx_description
1 polymer ?
#
loop_
_entity_poly.entity_id
_entity_poly.type
_entity_poly.pdbx_seq_one_letter_code
_entity_poly.pdbx_strand_id
1 'polypeptide(L)'
;MIEPSAQRQLRAAGAALAVALLSGCVIGNGRICGPQTPMIYCDKAAYERLANPPSLMESWQHPSNTPEARQLDWVSCGGTEKGSYAVVPGTTGAETAARSGAKFDQIQRCMMGRQYQYTGTCQGEIPSRFPACQRAEGAVPQR
;
A
#
# COMPACT_ATOMS: atom_id res chain seq x y z
N MET A 1 -49.63 20.70 15.13
CA MET A 1 -49.28 21.88 14.30
C MET A 1 -48.01 22.47 14.87
N ILE A 2 -46.91 22.43 14.12
CA ILE A 2 -45.62 22.99 14.55
C ILE A 2 -45.61 24.47 14.16
N GLU A 3 -45.20 25.34 15.07
CA GLU A 3 -45.16 26.79 14.89
C GLU A 3 -44.20 27.17 13.74
N PRO A 4 -44.60 28.07 12.81
CA PRO A 4 -43.79 28.40 11.62
C PRO A 4 -42.43 29.04 11.97
N SER A 5 -42.33 29.64 13.15
CA SER A 5 -41.11 30.14 13.80
C SER A 5 -40.12 29.00 14.10
N ALA A 6 -40.59 27.93 14.75
CA ALA A 6 -39.80 26.76 15.10
C ALA A 6 -39.29 26.00 13.85
N GLN A 7 -40.12 25.93 12.81
CA GLN A 7 -39.77 25.27 11.55
C GLN A 7 -38.72 26.06 10.74
N ARG A 8 -38.71 27.40 10.85
CA ARG A 8 -37.63 28.25 10.30
C ARG A 8 -36.32 28.10 11.07
N GLN A 9 -36.37 28.06 12.41
CA GLN A 9 -35.17 27.89 13.23
C GLN A 9 -34.52 26.51 13.04
N LEU A 10 -35.32 25.45 12.92
CA LEU A 10 -34.81 24.10 12.65
C LEU A 10 -34.13 24.01 11.27
N ARG A 11 -34.70 24.66 10.25
CA ARG A 11 -34.11 24.74 8.91
C ARG A 11 -32.82 25.57 8.89
N ALA A 12 -32.81 26.70 9.58
CA ALA A 12 -31.63 27.56 9.69
C ALA A 12 -30.48 26.87 10.45
N ALA A 13 -30.79 26.18 11.56
CA ALA A 13 -29.80 25.40 12.31
C ALA A 13 -29.28 24.20 11.50
N GLY A 14 -30.15 23.49 10.78
CA GLY A 14 -29.75 22.41 9.87
C GLY A 14 -28.86 22.89 8.73
N ALA A 15 -29.16 24.05 8.14
CA ALA A 15 -28.35 24.66 7.09
C ALA A 15 -26.98 25.14 7.62
N ALA A 16 -26.93 25.75 8.81
CA ALA A 16 -25.68 26.19 9.43
C ALA A 16 -24.75 25.02 9.78
N LEU A 17 -25.30 23.91 10.27
CA LEU A 17 -24.54 22.69 10.55
C LEU A 17 -24.01 22.05 9.26
N ALA A 18 -24.81 22.04 8.18
CA ALA A 18 -24.39 21.54 6.88
C ALA A 18 -23.25 22.38 6.27
N VAL A 19 -23.28 23.71 6.43
CA VAL A 19 -22.21 24.60 5.95
C VAL A 19 -20.93 24.44 6.78
N ALA A 20 -21.03 24.25 8.10
CA ALA A 20 -19.88 24.03 8.98
C ALA A 20 -19.17 22.68 8.70
N LEU A 21 -19.90 21.67 8.26
CA LEU A 21 -19.33 20.36 7.87
C LEU A 21 -18.63 20.38 6.50
N LEU A 22 -18.85 21.41 5.68
CA LEU A 22 -18.25 21.55 4.35
C LEU A 22 -17.05 22.51 4.29
N SER A 23 -16.80 23.29 5.35
CA SER A 23 -15.83 24.39 5.33
C SER A 23 -14.45 24.05 5.91
N GLY A 24 -14.23 22.80 6.37
CA GLY A 24 -12.93 22.34 6.85
C GLY A 24 -12.00 21.89 5.72
N CYS A 25 -11.42 22.82 4.96
CA CYS A 25 -10.34 22.48 4.05
C CYS A 25 -9.02 22.33 4.82
N VAL A 26 -8.48 21.12 4.89
CA VAL A 26 -7.13 20.90 5.43
C VAL A 26 -6.13 21.14 4.30
N ILE A 27 -5.28 22.14 4.48
CA ILE A 27 -4.17 22.41 3.56
C ILE A 27 -3.01 21.53 4.01
N GLY A 28 -2.91 20.35 3.41
CA GLY A 28 -1.69 19.53 3.48
C GLY A 28 -0.69 20.02 2.44
N ASN A 29 0.59 19.70 2.63
CA ASN A 29 1.75 20.16 1.85
C ASN A 29 1.53 20.14 0.30
N GLY A 30 0.90 21.18 -0.24
CA GLY A 30 0.54 21.34 -1.66
C GLY A 30 -0.82 20.81 -2.14
N ARG A 31 -1.73 20.33 -1.28
CA ARG A 31 -3.10 19.90 -1.68
C ARG A 31 -4.19 20.36 -0.70
N ILE A 32 -5.31 20.81 -1.26
CA ILE A 32 -6.54 21.14 -0.52
C ILE A 32 -7.34 19.85 -0.35
N CYS A 33 -7.60 19.48 0.89
CA CYS A 33 -8.45 18.34 1.22
C CYS A 33 -9.74 18.76 1.90
N GLY A 34 -10.86 18.19 1.44
CA GLY A 34 -12.09 18.24 2.19
C GLY A 34 -12.01 17.37 3.45
N PRO A 35 -12.93 17.57 4.40
CA PRO A 35 -12.91 16.86 5.70
C PRO A 35 -13.12 15.35 5.57
N GLN A 36 -13.64 14.89 4.43
CA GLN A 36 -13.89 13.47 4.13
C GLN A 36 -12.69 12.77 3.46
N THR A 37 -11.68 13.52 3.03
CA THR A 37 -10.53 12.97 2.31
C THR A 37 -9.52 12.42 3.32
N PRO A 38 -9.12 11.13 3.24
CA PRO A 38 -8.11 10.60 4.15
C PRO A 38 -6.80 11.37 4.03
N MET A 39 -6.16 11.67 5.16
CA MET A 39 -4.98 12.55 5.22
C MET A 39 -3.83 12.14 4.29
N ILE A 40 -3.70 10.85 3.97
CA ILE A 40 -2.67 10.36 3.03
C ILE A 40 -2.81 10.93 1.61
N TYR A 41 -4.03 11.30 1.21
CA TYR A 41 -4.29 11.95 -0.07
C TYR A 41 -4.02 13.46 -0.03
N CYS A 42 -3.84 14.02 1.16
CA CYS A 42 -3.62 15.44 1.43
C CYS A 42 -2.14 15.81 1.49
N ASP A 43 -1.28 14.84 1.81
CA ASP A 43 0.16 14.98 1.68
C ASP A 43 0.59 14.56 0.28
N LYS A 44 1.14 15.50 -0.49
CA LYS A 44 1.56 15.25 -1.88
C LYS A 44 2.55 14.09 -1.96
N ALA A 45 3.53 14.04 -1.06
CA ALA A 45 4.59 13.03 -1.09
C ALA A 45 4.07 11.65 -0.67
N ALA A 46 3.18 11.58 0.30
CA ALA A 46 2.54 10.33 0.72
C ALA A 46 1.64 9.78 -0.38
N TYR A 47 0.85 10.64 -1.03
CA TYR A 47 0.06 10.26 -2.18
C TYR A 47 0.93 9.79 -3.35
N GLU A 48 2.01 10.50 -3.67
CA GLU A 48 2.91 10.11 -4.77
C GLU A 48 3.53 8.73 -4.54
N ARG A 49 3.90 8.41 -3.29
CA ARG A 49 4.37 7.06 -2.90
C ARG A 49 3.28 6.00 -3.00
N LEU A 50 2.02 6.36 -2.72
CA LEU A 50 0.89 5.45 -2.86
C LEU A 50 0.54 5.19 -4.33
N ALA A 51 0.59 6.24 -5.16
CA ALA A 51 0.28 6.19 -6.59
C ALA A 51 1.40 5.51 -7.39
N ASN A 52 2.65 5.67 -6.95
CA ASN A 52 3.83 5.06 -7.57
C ASN A 52 4.59 4.26 -6.50
N PRO A 53 4.05 3.10 -6.08
CA PRO A 53 4.73 2.28 -5.09
C PRO A 53 6.10 1.84 -5.62
N PRO A 54 7.12 1.75 -4.75
CA PRO A 54 8.43 1.23 -5.13
C PRO A 54 8.30 -0.16 -5.76
N SER A 55 9.16 -0.44 -6.72
CA SER A 55 9.26 -1.74 -7.36
C SER A 55 9.67 -2.80 -6.33
N LEU A 56 8.85 -3.84 -6.16
CA LEU A 56 9.16 -4.95 -5.25
C LEU A 56 10.31 -5.79 -5.77
N MET A 57 10.48 -5.83 -7.10
CA MET A 57 11.59 -6.49 -7.78
C MET A 57 12.95 -5.91 -7.36
N GLU A 58 13.06 -4.61 -7.12
CA GLU A 58 14.33 -3.94 -6.78
C GLU A 58 14.87 -4.35 -5.41
N SER A 59 14.02 -4.92 -4.55
CA SER A 59 14.43 -5.48 -3.25
C SER A 59 15.08 -6.87 -3.37
N TRP A 60 15.42 -7.31 -4.59
CA TRP A 60 16.06 -8.60 -4.83
C TRP A 60 17.40 -8.41 -5.54
N GLN A 61 18.45 -9.02 -4.99
CA GLN A 61 19.79 -8.96 -5.54
C GLN A 61 20.36 -10.35 -5.77
N HIS A 62 21.07 -10.53 -6.88
CA HIS A 62 21.83 -11.73 -7.17
C HIS A 62 23.28 -11.28 -7.44
N PRO A 63 24.29 -12.00 -6.93
CA PRO A 63 25.68 -11.55 -7.00
C PRO A 63 26.22 -11.37 -8.42
N SER A 64 25.63 -12.06 -9.41
CA SER A 64 26.12 -12.09 -10.79
C SER A 64 25.09 -11.72 -11.85
N ASN A 65 23.83 -11.44 -11.50
CA ASN A 65 22.81 -11.17 -12.53
C ASN A 65 22.68 -9.67 -12.79
N THR A 66 22.48 -9.33 -14.06
CA THR A 66 22.20 -7.96 -14.48
C THR A 66 20.78 -7.55 -14.08
N PRO A 67 20.45 -6.25 -14.10
CA PRO A 67 19.09 -5.77 -13.89
C PRO A 67 18.07 -6.40 -14.84
N GLU A 68 18.44 -6.64 -16.09
CA GLU A 68 17.58 -7.24 -17.13
C GLU A 68 17.32 -8.72 -16.81
N ALA A 69 18.36 -9.48 -16.42
CA ALA A 69 18.22 -10.85 -15.98
C ALA A 69 17.30 -10.96 -14.74
N ARG A 70 17.44 -10.04 -13.77
CA ARG A 70 16.53 -9.92 -12.63
C ARG A 70 15.09 -9.65 -13.06
N GLN A 71 14.87 -8.79 -14.04
CA GLN A 71 13.53 -8.51 -14.53
C GLN A 71 12.89 -9.73 -15.18
N LEU A 72 13.64 -10.45 -16.01
CA LEU A 72 13.18 -11.70 -16.61
C LEU A 72 12.84 -12.76 -15.55
N ASP A 73 13.72 -12.94 -14.56
CA ASP A 73 13.50 -13.88 -13.47
C ASP A 73 12.29 -13.49 -12.62
N TRP A 74 12.13 -12.21 -12.29
CA TRP A 74 10.98 -11.67 -11.56
C TRP A 74 9.66 -11.93 -12.29
N VAL A 75 9.60 -11.61 -13.58
CA VAL A 75 8.43 -11.88 -14.42
C VAL A 75 8.15 -13.38 -14.49
N SER A 76 9.19 -14.20 -14.64
CA SER A 76 9.06 -15.67 -14.66
C SER A 76 8.51 -16.23 -13.34
N CYS A 77 8.82 -15.59 -12.21
CA CYS A 77 8.30 -15.95 -10.90
C CYS A 77 6.85 -15.48 -10.68
N GLY A 78 6.28 -14.72 -11.62
CA GLY A 78 4.89 -14.27 -11.62
C GLY A 78 4.69 -12.82 -11.21
N GLY A 79 5.74 -12.00 -11.21
CA GLY A 79 5.65 -10.55 -11.16
C GLY A 79 5.33 -9.91 -12.52
N THR A 80 5.22 -8.59 -12.54
CA THR A 80 5.04 -7.77 -13.75
C THR A 80 6.37 -7.11 -14.16
N GLU A 81 6.46 -6.68 -15.41
CA GLU A 81 7.63 -5.97 -15.95
C GLU A 81 7.96 -4.68 -15.18
N LYS A 82 6.95 -4.04 -14.58
CA LYS A 82 7.13 -2.83 -13.76
C LYS A 82 7.55 -3.13 -12.31
N GLY A 83 7.84 -4.39 -12.00
CA GLY A 83 8.31 -4.79 -10.67
C GLY A 83 7.22 -4.95 -9.61
N SER A 84 5.95 -4.97 -10.01
CA SER A 84 4.81 -5.27 -9.14
C SER A 84 4.32 -6.71 -9.33
N TYR A 85 3.18 -7.08 -8.77
CA TYR A 85 2.45 -8.31 -9.09
C TYR A 85 0.94 -8.01 -9.05
N ALA A 86 0.14 -8.86 -9.71
CA ALA A 86 -1.30 -8.71 -9.74
C ALA A 86 -2.00 -10.02 -9.37
N VAL A 87 -3.18 -9.90 -8.78
CA VAL A 87 -4.07 -11.03 -8.49
C VAL A 87 -5.46 -10.70 -9.00
N VAL A 88 -6.22 -11.73 -9.37
CA VAL A 88 -7.66 -11.57 -9.63
C VAL A 88 -8.34 -11.27 -8.30
N PRO A 89 -9.07 -10.15 -8.17
CA PRO A 89 -9.78 -9.80 -6.94
C PRO A 89 -10.72 -10.92 -6.50
N GLY A 90 -10.82 -11.08 -5.18
CA GLY A 90 -11.83 -11.92 -4.57
C GLY A 90 -13.19 -11.22 -4.52
N THR A 91 -14.18 -11.91 -3.99
CA THR A 91 -15.51 -11.36 -3.69
C THR A 91 -15.48 -10.37 -2.53
N THR A 92 -14.48 -10.49 -1.65
CA THR A 92 -14.26 -9.58 -0.51
C THR A 92 -12.83 -9.02 -0.51
N GLY A 93 -12.62 -7.94 0.25
CA GLY A 93 -11.29 -7.39 0.48
C GLY A 93 -10.35 -8.37 1.20
N ALA A 94 -10.87 -9.13 2.18
CA ALA A 94 -10.10 -10.14 2.90
C ALA A 94 -9.63 -11.28 1.98
N GLU A 95 -10.50 -11.74 1.08
CA GLU A 95 -10.14 -12.74 0.08
C GLU A 95 -9.09 -12.21 -0.90
N THR A 96 -9.25 -10.96 -1.35
CA THR A 96 -8.27 -10.29 -2.22
C THR A 96 -6.90 -10.19 -1.54
N ALA A 97 -6.88 -9.80 -0.26
CA ALA A 97 -5.66 -9.70 0.53
C ALA A 97 -4.99 -11.08 0.72
N ALA A 98 -5.77 -12.12 1.03
CA ALA A 98 -5.26 -13.48 1.17
C ALA A 98 -4.65 -14.00 -0.14
N ARG A 99 -5.33 -13.79 -1.28
CA ARG A 99 -4.82 -14.14 -2.61
C ARG A 99 -3.54 -13.38 -2.94
N SER A 100 -3.52 -12.08 -2.65
CA SER A 100 -2.34 -11.21 -2.85
C SER A 100 -1.14 -11.71 -2.04
N GLY A 101 -1.34 -12.00 -0.76
CA GLY A 101 -0.29 -12.54 0.12
C GLY A 101 0.24 -13.88 -0.38
N ALA A 102 -0.64 -14.83 -0.71
CA ALA A 102 -0.25 -16.13 -1.23
C ALA A 102 0.54 -16.03 -2.54
N LYS A 103 0.15 -15.12 -3.44
CA LYS A 103 0.87 -14.85 -4.70
C LYS A 103 2.25 -14.27 -4.42
N PHE A 104 2.35 -13.31 -3.51
CA PHE A 104 3.63 -12.71 -3.18
C PHE A 104 4.57 -13.74 -2.55
N ASP A 105 4.10 -14.54 -1.59
CA ASP A 105 4.88 -15.63 -0.98
C ASP A 105 5.42 -16.62 -2.03
N GLN A 106 4.63 -16.95 -3.05
CA GLN A 106 5.06 -17.78 -4.17
C GLN A 106 6.21 -17.12 -4.94
N ILE A 107 6.09 -15.82 -5.27
CA ILE A 107 7.14 -15.06 -5.94
C ILE A 107 8.42 -15.07 -5.10
N GLN A 108 8.31 -14.81 -3.79
CA GLN A 108 9.48 -14.79 -2.90
C GLN A 108 10.21 -16.13 -2.87
N ARG A 109 9.46 -17.24 -2.74
CA ARG A 109 10.02 -18.59 -2.77
C ARG A 109 10.72 -18.88 -4.10
N CYS A 110 10.14 -18.46 -5.22
CA CYS A 110 10.74 -18.60 -6.54
C CYS A 110 12.05 -17.80 -6.67
N MET A 111 12.06 -16.52 -6.29
CA MET A 111 13.25 -15.68 -6.34
C MET A 111 14.38 -16.24 -5.47
N MET A 112 14.08 -16.67 -4.24
CA MET A 112 15.05 -17.36 -3.39
C MET A 112 15.56 -18.66 -4.00
N GLY A 113 14.70 -19.41 -4.69
CA GLY A 113 15.09 -20.63 -5.42
C GLY A 113 16.07 -20.34 -6.57
N ARG A 114 16.01 -19.14 -7.14
CA ARG A 114 16.97 -18.61 -8.13
C ARG A 114 18.18 -17.92 -7.48
N GLN A 115 18.43 -18.19 -6.20
CA GLN A 115 19.56 -17.65 -5.42
C GLN A 115 19.56 -16.12 -5.26
N TYR A 116 18.43 -15.45 -5.51
CA TYR A 116 18.30 -14.04 -5.16
C TYR A 116 18.17 -13.88 -3.64
N GLN A 117 18.85 -12.87 -3.12
CA GLN A 117 18.78 -12.42 -1.74
C GLN A 117 17.84 -11.23 -1.64
N TYR A 118 16.97 -11.25 -0.64
CA TYR A 118 16.09 -10.14 -0.36
C TYR A 118 16.83 -9.06 0.45
N THR A 119 16.74 -7.82 0.00
CA THR A 119 17.42 -6.65 0.63
C THR A 119 16.43 -5.60 1.12
N GLY A 120 15.13 -5.92 1.16
CA GLY A 120 14.12 -5.04 1.74
C GLY A 120 14.05 -5.14 3.27
N THR A 121 13.14 -4.38 3.89
CA THR A 121 12.97 -4.39 5.34
C THR A 121 12.15 -5.59 5.82
N CYS A 122 12.66 -6.27 6.83
CA CYS A 122 11.97 -7.34 7.55
C CYS A 122 11.42 -6.88 8.92
N GLN A 123 11.42 -5.56 9.18
CA GLN A 123 10.93 -5.00 10.44
C GLN A 123 9.40 -4.90 10.45
N GLY A 124 8.79 -5.22 11.59
CA GLY A 124 7.35 -5.20 11.80
C GLY A 124 6.68 -6.58 11.64
N GLU A 125 5.49 -6.72 12.23
CA GLU A 125 4.80 -8.01 12.35
C GLU A 125 4.34 -8.63 11.02
N ILE A 126 4.02 -7.79 10.03
CA ILE A 126 3.57 -8.28 8.71
C ILE A 126 4.78 -8.69 7.87
N PRO A 127 5.80 -7.82 7.66
CA PRO A 127 6.96 -8.21 6.85
C PRO A 127 7.79 -9.33 7.45
N SER A 128 7.87 -9.47 8.79
CA SER A 128 8.58 -10.58 9.43
C SER A 128 8.02 -11.96 9.05
N ARG A 129 6.75 -12.01 8.66
CA ARG A 129 6.08 -13.25 8.23
C ARG A 129 6.37 -13.63 6.78
N PHE A 130 7.08 -12.79 6.03
CA PHE A 130 7.44 -13.08 4.65
C PHE A 130 8.47 -14.20 4.56
N PRO A 131 8.33 -15.17 3.63
CA PRO A 131 9.30 -16.25 3.44
C PRO A 131 10.75 -15.78 3.31
N ALA A 132 10.98 -14.63 2.66
CA ALA A 132 12.31 -14.05 2.50
C ALA A 132 12.95 -13.59 3.82
N CYS A 133 12.13 -13.14 4.77
CA CYS A 133 12.58 -12.64 6.08
C CYS A 133 12.83 -13.77 7.08
N GLN A 134 12.07 -14.86 7.00
CA GLN A 134 12.26 -16.03 7.86
C GLN A 134 13.58 -16.77 7.61
N ARG A 135 14.16 -16.65 6.40
CA ARG A 135 15.49 -17.21 6.11
C ARG A 135 16.65 -16.34 6.61
N ALA A 136 16.42 -15.05 6.86
CA ALA A 136 17.46 -14.14 7.34
C ALA A 136 17.79 -14.36 8.84
N GLU A 137 16.84 -14.89 9.62
CA GLU A 137 17.02 -15.18 11.06
C GLU A 137 17.98 -16.36 11.33
N GLY A 138 18.37 -17.11 10.30
CA GLY A 138 19.41 -18.16 10.39
C GLY A 138 20.81 -17.71 9.97
N ALA A 139 21.00 -16.45 9.55
CA ALA A 139 22.25 -15.94 8.98
C ALA A 139 22.69 -14.61 9.61
N VAL A 140 22.61 -14.52 10.94
CA VAL A 140 23.21 -13.41 11.71
C VAL A 140 24.63 -13.81 12.12
N PRO A 141 25.70 -13.38 11.42
CA PRO A 141 26.99 -13.23 12.08
C PRO A 141 26.86 -12.04 13.03
N GLN A 142 26.85 -12.34 14.33
CA GLN A 142 27.08 -11.37 15.39
C GLN A 142 28.38 -10.63 15.07
N ARG A 143 28.33 -9.30 14.94
CA ARG A 143 29.49 -8.43 15.10
C ARG A 143 29.27 -7.56 16.33
#